data_AF-A0A972HRL6-F1
#
_entry.id   AF-A0A972HRL6-F1
#
_cell.length_a   1.000
_cell.length_b   1.000
_cell.length_c   1.000
_cell.angle_alpha   90.00
_cell.angle_beta   90.00
_cell.angle_gamma   90.00
#
_symmetry.space_group_name_H-M   'P 1'
#
loop_
_entity.id
_entity.type
_entity.pdbx_description
1 polymer ?
#
loop_
_entity_poly.entity_id
_entity_poly.type
_entity_poly.pdbx_seq_one_letter_code
_entity_poly.pdbx_strand_id
1 'polypeptide(L)' 'MNGLEQTHRGKLRVVIVDATTADAKADLSLYQLGSHGLFIYDAQDQLLKTIPGKRLKELNIPQLVDSLLQSR' A
#
# COMPACT_ATOMS: atom_id res chain seq x y z
N MET A 1 12.36 -6.81 -6.58
CA MET A 1 12.43 -6.76 -5.11
C MET A 1 12.87 -5.37 -4.72
N ASN A 2 11.98 -4.56 -4.15
CA ASN A 2 12.29 -3.17 -3.79
C ASN A 2 13.02 -3.10 -2.43
N GLY A 3 13.54 -1.92 -2.06
CA GLY A 3 14.27 -1.74 -0.80
C GLY A 3 13.45 -2.03 0.46
N LEU A 4 12.11 -1.92 0.41
CA LEU A 4 11.21 -2.25 1.52
C LEU A 4 11.04 -3.76 1.72
N GLU A 5 10.88 -4.51 0.61
CA GLU A 5 10.78 -5.98 0.66
C GLU A 5 12.06 -6.64 1.15
N GLN A 6 13.23 -6.05 0.87
CA GLN A 6 14.52 -6.56 1.35
C GLN A 6 14.64 -6.42 2.87
N THR A 7 14.24 -5.27 3.43
CA THR A 7 14.26 -4.99 4.87
C THR A 7 13.28 -5.87 5.65
N HIS A 8 12.13 -6.21 5.07
CA HIS A 8 11.09 -7.04 5.68
C HIS A 8 10.92 -8.41 4.99
N ARG A 9 12.05 -9.03 4.63
CA ARG A 9 12.04 -10.29 3.88
C ARG A 9 11.18 -11.36 4.59
N GLY A 10 10.25 -11.94 3.84
CA GLY A 10 9.33 -12.98 4.32
C GLY A 10 8.13 -12.48 5.13
N LYS A 11 8.04 -11.17 5.41
CA LYS A 11 6.94 -10.55 6.16
C LYS A 11 6.13 -9.55 5.34
N LEU A 12 6.68 -9.07 4.23
CA LEU A 12 6.07 -8.09 3.35
C LEU A 12 6.18 -8.54 1.89
N ARG A 13 5.12 -8.32 1.12
CA ARG A 13 5.11 -8.39 -0.34
C ARG A 13 4.64 -7.05 -0.87
N VAL A 14 5.34 -6.50 -1.86
CA VAL A 14 4.93 -5.25 -2.51
C VAL A 14 4.58 -5.53 -3.97
N VAL A 15 3.40 -5.10 -4.38
CA VAL A 15 2.91 -5.21 -5.75
C VAL A 15 2.69 -3.81 -6.29
N ILE A 16 3.18 -3.54 -7.50
CA ILE A 16 2.93 -2.29 -8.22
C ILE A 16 1.88 -2.59 -9.28
N VAL A 17 0.76 -1.87 -9.21
CA VAL A 17 -0.35 -1.99 -10.17
C VAL A 17 -0.39 -0.74 -11.03
N ASP A 18 -0.59 -0.92 -12.33
CA ASP A 18 -0.82 0.19 -13.26
C ASP A 18 -2.20 0.82 -13.00
N ALA A 19 -2.17 2.06 -12.50
CA ALA A 19 -3.33 2.87 -12.18
C ALA A 19 -4.21 3.23 -13.40
N THR A 20 -3.74 2.97 -14.62
CA THR A 20 -4.50 3.26 -15.86
C THR A 20 -5.45 2.14 -16.27
N THR A 21 -5.30 0.94 -15.70
CA THR A 21 -6.19 -0.20 -15.93
C THR A 21 -7.60 0.08 -15.43
N ALA A 22 -8.62 -0.55 -16.04
CA ALA A 22 -10.01 -0.33 -15.68
C ALA A 22 -10.30 -0.69 -14.20
N ASP A 23 -9.76 -1.82 -13.74
CA ASP A 23 -9.93 -2.30 -12.37
C ASP A 23 -9.27 -1.34 -11.37
N ALA A 24 -8.02 -0.94 -11.62
CA ALA A 24 -7.33 0.00 -10.72
C ALA A 24 -8.02 1.38 -10.70
N LYS A 25 -8.56 1.86 -11.82
CA LYS A 25 -9.35 3.11 -11.87
C LYS A 25 -10.62 3.00 -11.03
N ALA A 26 -11.31 1.86 -11.09
CA ALA A 26 -12.50 1.61 -10.28
C ALA A 26 -12.15 1.64 -8.79
N ASP A 27 -11.06 0.98 -8.39
CA ASP A 27 -10.58 0.97 -6.99
C ASP A 27 -10.16 2.37 -6.53
N LEU A 28 -9.37 3.10 -7.31
CA LEU A 28 -8.94 4.46 -6.97
C LEU A 28 -10.13 5.41 -6.79
N SER A 29 -11.18 5.24 -7.59
CA SER A 29 -12.42 6.00 -7.47
C SER A 29 -13.22 5.58 -6.23
N LEU A 30 -13.39 4.29 -5.99
CA LEU A 30 -14.13 3.73 -4.84
C LEU A 30 -13.55 4.23 -3.51
N TYR A 31 -12.23 4.25 -3.41
CA TYR A 31 -11.51 4.65 -2.19
C TYR A 31 -11.06 6.12 -2.18
N GLN A 32 -11.50 6.93 -3.17
CA GLN A 32 -11.20 8.37 -3.28
C GLN A 32 -9.69 8.70 -3.20
N LEU A 33 -8.84 7.88 -3.83
CA LEU A 33 -7.38 8.00 -3.72
C LEU A 33 -6.77 9.00 -4.71
N GLY A 34 -7.52 9.42 -5.72
CA GLY A 34 -7.05 10.31 -6.79
C GLY A 34 -6.40 9.52 -7.93
N SER A 35 -5.28 10.00 -8.46
CA SER A 35 -4.60 9.36 -9.61
C SER A 35 -3.72 8.15 -9.25
N HIS A 36 -3.40 7.99 -7.97
CA HIS A 36 -2.60 6.89 -7.44
C HIS A 36 -2.78 6.81 -5.92
N GLY A 37 -2.38 5.71 -5.29
CA GLY A 37 -2.44 5.53 -3.84
C GLY A 37 -1.74 4.26 -3.39
N LEU A 38 -1.79 4.00 -2.08
CA LEU A 38 -1.30 2.77 -1.47
C LEU A 38 -2.47 2.03 -0.84
N PHE A 39 -2.53 0.73 -1.09
CA PHE A 39 -3.40 -0.21 -0.40
C PHE A 39 -2.53 -1.12 0.46
N ILE A 40 -2.98 -1.35 1.69
CA ILE A 40 -2.31 -2.26 2.62
C ILE A 40 -3.30 -3.33 3.00
N TYR A 41 -2.97 -4.57 2.65
CA TYR A 41 -3.71 -5.76 3.02
C TYR A 41 -2.95 -6.53 4.08
N ASP A 42 -3.67 -7.38 4.80
CA ASP A 42 -3.05 -8.36 5.65
C ASP A 42 -2.82 -9.71 4.96
N ALA A 43 -2.32 -10.69 5.71
CA ALA A 43 -2.05 -12.03 5.20
C ALA A 43 -3.31 -12.83 4.84
N GLN A 44 -4.50 -12.34 5.19
CA GLN A 44 -5.81 -12.91 4.87
C GLN A 44 -6.53 -12.13 3.77
N ASP A 45 -5.79 -11.29 3.02
CA ASP A 45 -6.29 -10.40 1.97
C ASP A 45 -7.35 -9.39 2.45
N GLN A 46 -7.41 -9.10 3.76
CA GLN A 46 -8.29 -8.05 4.28
C GLN A 46 -7.63 -6.69 4.15
N LEU A 47 -8.35 -5.72 3.58
CA LEU A 47 -7.88 -4.36 3.44
C LEU A 47 -7.79 -3.68 4.81
N LEU A 48 -6.57 -3.41 5.26
CA LEU A 48 -6.30 -2.72 6.53
C LEU A 48 -6.35 -1.19 6.37
N LYS A 49 -5.77 -0.68 5.28
CA LYS A 49 -5.59 0.76 5.11
C LYS A 49 -5.47 1.17 3.65
N THR A 50 -6.02 2.34 3.34
CA THR A 50 -5.81 3.04 2.07
C THR A 50 -5.17 4.40 2.32
N ILE A 51 -4.31 4.82 1.40
CA ILE A 51 -3.58 6.09 1.51
C ILE A 51 -3.63 6.80 0.17
N PRO A 52 -4.29 7.98 0.08
CA PRO A 52 -4.33 8.77 -1.14
C PRO A 52 -2.94 9.22 -1.57
N GLY A 53 -2.68 9.27 -2.88
CA GLY A 53 -1.39 9.65 -3.45
C GLY A 53 -0.86 11.00 -2.95
N LYS A 54 -1.77 11.97 -2.77
CA LYS A 54 -1.44 13.30 -2.22
C LYS A 54 -0.80 13.24 -0.83
N ARG A 55 -1.11 12.22 -0.02
CA ARG A 55 -0.61 12.03 1.34
C ARG A 55 0.65 11.16 1.41
N LEU A 56 1.01 10.46 0.33
CA LEU A 56 2.18 9.56 0.35
C LEU A 56 3.48 10.32 0.61
N LYS A 57 3.59 11.57 0.14
CA LYS A 57 4.76 12.43 0.36
C LYS A 57 4.95 12.85 1.82
N GLU A 58 3.87 12.81 2.60
CA GLU A 58 3.85 13.22 4.00
C GLU A 58 4.16 12.04 4.94
N LEU A 59 4.30 10.82 4.40
CA LEU A 59 4.44 9.61 5.18
C LEU A 59 5.82 8.98 5.04
N ASN A 60 6.36 8.57 6.18
CA ASN A 60 7.48 7.65 6.22
C ASN A 60 6.95 6.21 6.07
N ILE A 61 6.89 5.73 4.81
CA ILE A 61 6.35 4.41 4.48
C ILE A 61 7.08 3.26 5.24
N PRO A 62 8.42 3.23 5.35
CA PRO A 62 9.10 2.26 6.22
C PRO A 62 8.58 2.23 7.66
N GLN A 63 8.50 3.37 8.34
CA GLN A 63 8.01 3.44 9.73
C GLN A 63 6.55 2.99 9.86
N LEU A 64 5.70 3.30 8.86
CA LEU A 64 4.33 2.82 8.82
C LEU A 64 4.28 1.30 8.75
N VAL A 65 5.09 0.69 7.88
CA VAL A 65 5.17 -0.77 7.73
C VAL A 65 5.66 -1.41 9.03
N ASP A 66 6.72 -0.87 9.65
CA ASP A 66 7.22 -1.34 10.95
C ASP A 66 6.13 -1.34 12.02
N SER A 67 5.37 -0.25 12.12
CA SER A 67 4.31 -0.12 13.12
C SER A 67 3.19 -1.15 12.92
N LEU A 68 2.86 -1.46 11.67
CA LEU A 68 1.85 -2.45 11.32
C LEU A 68 2.31 -3.88 11.63
N LEU A 69 3.61 -4.15 11.43
CA LEU A 69 4.21 -5.45 11.73
C LEU A 69 4.40 -5.69 13.23
N GLN A 70 4.52 -4.65 14.05
CA GLN A 70 4.62 -4.75 15.51
C GLN A 70 3.27 -4.86 16.22
N SER A 71 2.17 -4.45 15.57
CA SER A 71 0.81 -4.49 16.14
C SER A 71 0.13 -5.87 15.98
N ARG A 72 0.89 -6.90 15.62
CA ARG A 72 0.46 -8.29 15.41
C ARG A 72 1.37 -9.23 16.18
#